data_AF-A0A246K6A5-F1
#
_entry.id   AF-A0A246K6A5-F1
#
_cell.length_a   1.000
_cell.length_b   1.000
_cell.length_c   1.000
_cell.angle_alpha   90.00
_cell.angle_beta   90.00
_cell.angle_gamma   90.00
#
_symmetry.space_group_name_H-M   'P 1'
#
loop_
_entity.id
_entity.type
_entity.pdbx_description
1 polymer ?
#
loop_
_entity_poly.entity_id
_entity_poly.type
_entity_poly.pdbx_seq_one_letter_code
_entity_poly.pdbx_strand_id
1 'polypeptide(L)'
;MTDAGKTTKRPMSLRRKRYLIAVGFSVAIGGIIGIWSRTVSPDVPDTAFLFLGNPALTASFAIGASLLWAIGLAIGIPLFHRAVDDHEERALLWSGLAAWYGFAFAAPVWWLLHRADLVPPVDAMLLFAGSTIVNVIVWLWFKFR
;
A
#
# COMPACT_ATOMS: atom_id res chain seq x y z
N MET A 1 -29.86 -45.81 -1.05
CA MET A 1 -29.25 -45.02 -2.14
C MET A 1 -29.15 -43.59 -1.63
N THR A 2 -27.97 -43.17 -1.20
CA THR A 2 -27.71 -41.85 -0.62
C THR A 2 -26.87 -41.05 -1.62
N ASP A 3 -27.54 -40.23 -2.43
CA ASP A 3 -26.87 -39.22 -3.24
C ASP A 3 -26.36 -38.11 -2.33
N ALA A 4 -25.18 -38.32 -1.78
CA ALA A 4 -24.41 -37.27 -1.11
C ALA A 4 -24.10 -36.20 -2.17
N GLY A 5 -24.82 -35.08 -2.08
CA GLY A 5 -24.70 -33.94 -2.98
C GLY A 5 -23.25 -33.48 -3.08
N LYS A 6 -22.63 -33.75 -4.24
CA LYS A 6 -21.38 -33.11 -4.64
C LYS A 6 -21.65 -31.61 -4.66
N THR A 7 -21.18 -30.89 -3.65
CA THR A 7 -21.07 -29.43 -3.67
C THR A 7 -20.18 -29.05 -4.84
N THR A 8 -20.80 -28.75 -5.97
CA THR A 8 -20.11 -28.22 -7.15
C THR A 8 -19.58 -26.85 -6.78
N LYS A 9 -18.25 -26.72 -6.67
CA LYS A 9 -17.59 -25.42 -6.43
C LYS A 9 -18.05 -24.46 -7.53
N ARG A 10 -18.88 -23.47 -7.15
CA ARG A 10 -19.36 -22.45 -8.07
C ARG A 10 -18.14 -21.76 -8.70
N PRO A 11 -18.02 -21.70 -10.03
CA PRO A 11 -16.89 -21.06 -10.67
C PRO A 11 -16.83 -19.60 -10.23
N MET A 12 -15.62 -19.12 -9.94
CA MET A 12 -15.42 -17.73 -9.54
C MET A 12 -15.87 -16.78 -10.65
N SER A 13 -16.54 -15.69 -10.30
CA SER A 13 -16.83 -14.63 -11.25
C SER A 13 -15.53 -14.07 -11.82
N LEU A 14 -15.53 -13.72 -13.10
CA LEU A 14 -14.36 -13.16 -13.80
C LEU A 14 -13.80 -11.93 -13.07
N ARG A 15 -14.71 -11.10 -12.55
CA ARG A 15 -14.38 -9.91 -11.78
C ARG A 15 -13.63 -10.22 -10.48
N ARG A 16 -14.13 -11.20 -9.69
CA ARG A 16 -13.44 -11.67 -8.48
C ARG A 16 -12.06 -12.24 -8.80
N LYS A 17 -11.91 -12.96 -9.92
CA LYS A 17 -10.61 -13.45 -10.38
C LYS A 17 -9.64 -12.31 -10.68
N ARG A 18 -10.08 -11.28 -11.42
CA ARG A 18 -9.26 -10.09 -11.73
C ARG A 18 -8.86 -9.34 -10.46
N TYR A 19 -9.77 -9.20 -9.50
CA TYR A 19 -9.49 -8.56 -8.22
C TYR A 19 -8.39 -9.30 -7.46
N LEU A 20 -8.50 -10.62 -7.33
CA LEU A 20 -7.48 -11.43 -6.67
C LEU A 20 -6.13 -11.41 -7.41
N ILE A 21 -6.13 -11.32 -8.73
CA ILE A 21 -4.90 -11.13 -9.52
C ILE A 21 -4.27 -9.78 -9.20
N ALA A 22 -5.03 -8.70 -9.15
CA ALA A 22 -4.52 -7.38 -8.83
C ALA A 22 -3.96 -7.31 -7.40
N VAL A 23 -4.68 -7.86 -6.42
CA VAL A 23 -4.20 -7.94 -5.03
C VAL A 23 -2.97 -8.84 -4.92
N GLY A 24 -2.98 -10.02 -5.55
CA GLY A 24 -1.85 -10.94 -5.56
C GLY A 24 -0.61 -10.33 -6.21
N PHE A 25 -0.79 -9.54 -7.27
CA PHE A 25 0.27 -8.79 -7.91
C PHE A 25 0.88 -7.75 -6.97
N SER A 26 0.06 -6.93 -6.30
CA SER A 26 0.55 -5.96 -5.31
C SER A 26 1.29 -6.62 -4.15
N VAL A 27 0.76 -7.74 -3.63
CA VAL A 27 1.43 -8.53 -2.59
C VAL A 27 2.76 -9.10 -3.07
N ALA A 28 2.84 -9.58 -4.31
CA ALA A 28 4.09 -10.09 -4.87
C ALA A 28 5.16 -8.99 -4.98
N ILE A 29 4.80 -7.80 -5.49
CA ILE A 29 5.73 -6.67 -5.60
C ILE A 29 6.24 -6.25 -4.21
N GLY A 30 5.34 -6.04 -3.25
CA GLY A 30 5.72 -5.68 -1.87
C GLY A 30 6.55 -6.77 -1.19
N GLY A 31 6.19 -8.03 -1.40
CA GLY A 31 6.92 -9.19 -0.87
C GLY A 31 8.34 -9.30 -1.43
N ILE A 32 8.53 -9.08 -2.73
CA ILE A 32 9.86 -9.08 -3.36
C ILE A 32 10.72 -7.97 -2.76
N ILE A 33 10.19 -6.74 -2.65
CA ILE A 33 10.94 -5.60 -2.08
C ILE A 33 11.31 -5.88 -0.62
N GLY A 34 10.36 -6.37 0.19
CA GLY A 34 10.59 -6.67 1.60
C GLY A 34 11.53 -7.84 1.86
N ILE A 35 11.51 -8.88 1.01
CA ILE A 35 12.48 -9.99 1.11
C ILE A 35 13.86 -9.52 0.66
N TRP A 36 13.95 -8.77 -0.45
CA TRP A 36 15.21 -8.25 -0.97
C TRP A 36 15.89 -7.26 0.00
N SER A 37 15.12 -6.43 0.70
CA SER A 37 15.69 -5.51 1.70
C SER A 37 16.44 -6.27 2.80
N ARG A 38 15.98 -7.45 3.20
CA ARG A 38 16.65 -8.29 4.21
C ARG A 38 17.99 -8.83 3.75
N THR A 39 18.12 -9.17 2.46
CA THR A 39 19.39 -9.70 1.95
C THR A 39 20.47 -8.63 1.84
N VAL A 40 20.08 -7.35 1.75
CA VAL A 40 21.01 -6.22 1.60
C VAL A 40 21.31 -5.54 2.94
N SER A 41 20.43 -5.68 3.94
CA SER A 41 20.57 -5.07 5.28
C SER A 41 20.41 -6.13 6.39
N PRO A 42 21.35 -7.09 6.52
CA PRO A 42 21.22 -8.19 7.48
C PRO A 42 21.36 -7.75 8.94
N ASP A 43 22.06 -6.64 9.20
CA ASP A 43 22.38 -6.18 10.56
C ASP A 43 21.32 -5.23 11.15
N VAL A 44 20.30 -4.87 10.37
CA VAL A 44 19.23 -3.98 10.83
C VAL A 44 18.16 -4.83 11.54
N PRO A 45 17.77 -4.50 12.79
CA PRO A 45 16.84 -5.31 13.58
C PRO A 45 15.52 -5.62 12.85
N ASP A 46 15.05 -6.87 13.01
CA ASP A 46 13.81 -7.45 12.47
C ASP A 46 12.54 -6.71 12.95
N THR A 47 12.32 -5.50 12.45
CA THR A 47 11.09 -4.76 12.71
C THR A 47 10.37 -4.52 11.38
N ALA A 48 9.04 -4.70 11.40
CA ALA A 48 8.17 -4.41 10.26
C ALA A 48 8.23 -2.94 9.82
N PHE A 49 8.96 -2.10 10.55
CA PHE A 49 9.11 -0.66 10.39
C PHE A 49 10.49 -0.24 9.87
N LEU A 50 11.27 -1.15 9.27
CA LEU A 50 12.60 -0.88 8.73
C LEU A 50 12.65 0.38 7.83
N PHE A 51 11.60 0.62 7.04
CA PHE A 51 11.49 1.82 6.20
C PHE A 51 11.14 3.10 6.98
N LEU A 52 10.52 3.01 8.16
CA LEU A 52 10.26 4.19 9.01
C LEU A 52 11.53 4.71 9.70
N GLY A 53 12.57 3.88 9.83
CA GLY A 53 13.85 4.29 10.42
C GLY A 53 14.75 5.07 9.47
N ASN A 54 14.38 5.20 8.19
CA ASN A 54 15.16 5.85 7.12
C ASN A 54 16.68 5.55 7.14
N PRO A 55 17.14 4.30 7.32
CA PRO A 55 18.56 4.00 7.22
C PRO A 55 19.06 4.25 5.79
N ALA A 56 20.36 4.58 5.66
CA ALA A 56 20.97 4.71 4.35
C ALA A 56 20.90 3.38 3.57
N LEU A 57 20.36 3.43 2.35
CA LEU A 57 20.24 2.26 1.48
C LEU A 57 21.42 2.19 0.50
N THR A 58 21.79 0.97 0.11
CA THR A 58 22.76 0.81 -1.00
C THR A 58 22.15 1.34 -2.30
N ALA A 59 22.99 1.94 -3.15
CA ALA A 59 22.53 2.55 -4.39
C ALA A 59 21.81 1.54 -5.32
N SER A 60 22.34 0.32 -5.41
CA SER A 60 21.74 -0.74 -6.24
C SER A 60 20.35 -1.14 -5.76
N PHE A 61 20.16 -1.31 -4.44
CA PHE A 61 18.85 -1.60 -3.86
C PHE A 61 17.89 -0.43 -4.06
N ALA A 62 18.31 0.81 -3.79
CA ALA A 62 17.46 1.98 -3.95
C ALA A 62 16.96 2.15 -5.40
N ILE A 63 17.85 1.98 -6.39
CA ILE A 63 17.49 2.04 -7.82
C ILE A 63 16.53 0.89 -8.18
N GLY A 64 16.87 -0.35 -7.82
CA GLY A 64 16.05 -1.49 -8.20
C GLY A 64 14.68 -1.51 -7.52
N ALA A 65 14.62 -1.21 -6.22
CA ALA A 65 13.37 -1.15 -5.46
C ALA A 65 12.46 -0.01 -5.95
N SER A 66 13.02 1.17 -6.26
CA SER A 66 12.22 2.29 -6.79
C SER A 66 11.65 1.99 -8.18
N LEU A 67 12.42 1.36 -9.07
CA LEU A 67 11.93 0.90 -10.38
C LEU A 67 10.83 -0.15 -10.22
N LEU A 68 11.05 -1.16 -9.39
CA LEU A 68 10.08 -2.22 -9.14
C LEU A 68 8.79 -1.68 -8.54
N TRP A 69 8.89 -0.73 -7.61
CA TRP A 69 7.75 -0.04 -7.01
C TRP A 69 6.99 0.78 -8.05
N ALA A 70 7.68 1.63 -8.83
CA ALA A 70 7.06 2.51 -9.81
C ALA A 70 6.37 1.72 -10.94
N ILE A 71 7.06 0.72 -11.51
CA ILE A 71 6.49 -0.16 -12.53
C ILE A 71 5.35 -0.99 -11.94
N GLY A 72 5.52 -1.50 -10.71
CA GLY A 72 4.48 -2.20 -9.97
C GLY A 72 3.21 -1.36 -9.81
N LEU A 73 3.32 -0.09 -9.43
CA LEU A 73 2.16 0.79 -9.35
C LEU A 73 1.57 1.10 -10.73
N ALA A 74 2.40 1.41 -11.73
CA ALA A 74 1.96 1.73 -13.09
C ALA A 74 1.15 0.60 -13.73
N ILE A 75 1.46 -0.66 -13.40
CA ILE A 75 0.72 -1.85 -13.85
C ILE A 75 -0.43 -2.18 -12.91
N GLY A 76 -0.19 -2.11 -11.60
CA GLY A 76 -1.15 -2.52 -10.57
C GLY A 76 -2.41 -1.66 -10.53
N ILE A 77 -2.26 -0.33 -10.66
CA ILE A 77 -3.38 0.62 -10.67
C ILE A 77 -4.41 0.26 -11.76
N PRO A 78 -4.06 0.18 -13.06
CA PRO A 78 -5.04 -0.13 -14.10
C PRO A 78 -5.59 -1.56 -14.00
N LEU A 79 -4.80 -2.53 -13.52
CA LEU A 79 -5.30 -3.89 -13.25
C LEU A 79 -6.38 -3.88 -12.17
N PHE A 80 -6.16 -3.11 -11.10
CA PHE A 80 -7.08 -2.99 -9.99
C PHE A 80 -8.37 -2.26 -10.40
N HIS A 81 -8.29 -1.09 -11.03
CA HIS A 81 -9.48 -0.34 -11.46
C HIS A 81 -10.38 -1.15 -12.42
N ARG A 82 -9.81 -2.02 -13.26
CA ARG A 82 -10.58 -2.91 -14.14
C ARG A 82 -11.32 -4.05 -13.42
N ALA A 83 -11.02 -4.27 -12.14
CA ALA A 83 -11.60 -5.34 -11.32
C ALA A 83 -12.63 -4.84 -10.31
N VAL A 84 -12.60 -3.55 -10.00
CA VAL A 84 -13.40 -2.87 -8.97
C VAL A 84 -14.79 -2.50 -9.54
N ASP A 85 -15.80 -2.30 -8.68
CA ASP A 85 -17.14 -1.81 -9.08
C ASP A 85 -17.31 -0.36 -8.63
N ASP A 86 -18.39 0.26 -9.09
CA ASP A 86 -18.77 1.63 -8.77
C ASP A 86 -18.83 1.90 -7.24
N HIS A 87 -19.23 0.91 -6.43
CA HIS A 87 -19.28 1.06 -4.97
C HIS A 87 -17.88 1.11 -4.38
N GLU A 88 -17.01 0.15 -4.72
CA GLU A 88 -15.61 0.15 -4.30
C GLU A 88 -14.82 1.33 -4.92
N GLU A 89 -15.14 1.76 -6.14
CA GLU A 89 -14.51 2.92 -6.79
C GLU A 89 -14.84 4.21 -6.03
N ARG A 90 -16.09 4.39 -5.62
CA ARG A 90 -16.47 5.50 -4.74
C ARG A 90 -15.71 5.45 -3.41
N ALA A 91 -15.56 4.26 -2.82
CA ALA A 91 -14.77 4.11 -1.59
C ALA A 91 -13.30 4.51 -1.80
N LEU A 92 -12.69 4.14 -2.93
CA LEU A 92 -11.32 4.51 -3.30
C LEU A 92 -11.16 6.01 -3.53
N LEU A 93 -12.13 6.66 -4.19
CA LEU A 93 -12.09 8.10 -4.42
C LEU A 93 -12.11 8.88 -3.09
N TRP A 94 -13.05 8.54 -2.20
CA TRP A 94 -13.17 9.23 -0.92
C TRP A 94 -11.99 8.92 0.02
N SER A 95 -11.50 7.69 0.05
CA SER A 95 -10.32 7.37 0.83
C SER A 95 -9.06 8.03 0.29
N GLY A 96 -8.90 8.10 -1.04
CA GLY A 96 -7.80 8.80 -1.71
C GLY A 96 -7.79 10.28 -1.37
N LEU A 97 -8.96 10.92 -1.44
CA LEU A 97 -9.11 12.34 -1.09
C LEU A 97 -8.80 12.60 0.40
N ALA A 98 -9.30 11.74 1.30
CA ALA A 98 -9.02 11.86 2.72
C ALA A 98 -7.52 11.70 3.04
N ALA A 99 -6.86 10.73 2.40
CA ALA A 99 -5.42 10.52 2.53
C ALA A 99 -4.61 11.71 2.00
N TRP A 100 -5.02 12.28 0.86
CA TRP A 100 -4.44 13.50 0.31
C TRP A 100 -4.56 14.68 1.29
N TYR A 101 -5.73 14.88 1.90
CA TYR A 101 -5.90 15.91 2.93
C TYR A 101 -5.05 15.63 4.17
N GLY A 102 -4.96 14.38 4.62
CA GLY A 102 -4.07 13.98 5.71
C GLY A 102 -2.63 14.41 5.44
N PHE A 103 -2.12 14.15 4.24
CA PHE A 103 -0.80 14.59 3.81
C PHE A 103 -0.70 16.12 3.69
N ALA A 104 -1.63 16.75 2.97
CA ALA A 104 -1.61 18.18 2.65
C ALA A 104 -1.73 19.08 3.89
N PHE A 105 -2.37 18.61 4.96
CA PHE A 105 -2.39 19.31 6.25
C PHE A 105 -1.18 18.98 7.11
N ALA A 106 -0.79 17.71 7.22
CA ALA A 106 0.28 17.29 8.12
C ALA A 106 1.66 17.82 7.67
N ALA A 107 1.95 17.79 6.37
CA ALA A 107 3.24 18.19 5.82
C ALA A 107 3.63 19.65 6.14
N PRO A 108 2.80 20.68 5.84
CA PRO A 108 3.15 22.07 6.17
C PRO A 108 3.18 22.32 7.68
N VAL A 109 2.32 21.69 8.47
CA VAL A 109 2.32 21.83 9.93
C VAL A 109 3.63 21.30 10.52
N TRP A 110 4.05 20.09 10.13
CA TRP A 110 5.32 19.53 10.59
C TRP A 110 6.49 20.40 10.14
N TRP A 111 6.49 20.83 8.87
CA TRP A 111 7.55 21.71 8.35
C TRP A 111 7.67 23.01 9.16
N LEU A 112 6.55 23.68 9.48
CA LEU A 112 6.56 24.89 10.30
C LEU A 112 7.06 24.63 11.73
N LEU A 113 6.61 23.55 12.36
CA LEU A 113 7.07 23.18 13.70
C LEU A 113 8.57 22.87 13.73
N HIS A 114 9.09 22.23 12.68
CA HIS A 114 10.52 21.97 12.55
C HIS A 114 11.31 23.27 12.39
N ARG A 115 10.79 24.25 11.64
CA ARG A 115 11.39 25.59 11.51
C ARG A 115 11.41 26.40 12.82
N ALA A 116 10.64 25.97 13.82
CA ALA A 116 10.64 26.51 15.17
C ALA A 116 11.45 25.65 16.16
N ASP A 117 12.22 24.66 15.68
CA ASP A 117 12.99 23.71 16.49
C ASP A 117 12.15 22.91 17.50
N LEU A 118 10.84 22.75 17.24
CA LEU A 118 9.92 22.03 18.14
C LEU A 118 9.81 20.54 17.85
N VAL A 119 10.13 20.11 16.64
CA VAL A 119 10.03 18.72 16.17
C VAL A 119 11.22 18.34 15.27
N PRO A 120 11.50 17.04 15.09
CA PRO A 120 12.56 16.57 14.20
C PRO A 120 12.34 17.00 12.74
N PRO A 121 13.39 16.88 11.90
CA PRO A 121 13.27 17.08 10.45
C PRO A 121 12.10 16.28 9.86
N VAL A 122 11.46 16.86 8.83
CA VAL A 122 10.30 16.25 8.18
C VAL A 122 10.70 14.91 7.55
N ASP A 123 9.95 13.86 7.90
CA ASP A 123 10.15 12.51 7.41
C ASP A 123 9.06 12.16 6.37
N ALA A 124 9.48 12.02 5.11
CA ALA A 124 8.57 11.72 4.01
C ALA A 124 7.92 10.33 4.15
N MET A 125 8.62 9.35 4.72
CA MET A 125 8.09 8.00 4.89
C MET A 125 7.01 7.98 5.98
N LEU A 126 7.21 8.73 7.08
CA LEU A 126 6.18 8.87 8.12
C LEU A 126 4.92 9.58 7.59
N LEU A 127 5.08 10.63 6.77
CA LEU A 127 3.94 11.30 6.11
C LEU A 127 3.22 10.36 5.13
N PHE A 128 3.96 9.56 4.35
CA PHE A 128 3.41 8.56 3.45
C PHE A 128 2.67 7.44 4.21
N ALA A 129 3.26 6.91 5.27
CA ALA A 129 2.65 5.88 6.10
C ALA A 129 1.37 6.40 6.79
N GLY A 130 1.43 7.60 7.38
CA GLY A 130 0.28 8.26 8.01
C GLY A 130 -0.87 8.48 7.03
N SER A 131 -0.60 9.02 5.85
CA SER A 131 -1.62 9.19 4.80
C SER A 131 -2.18 7.86 4.29
N THR A 132 -1.35 6.82 4.20
CA THR A 132 -1.80 5.46 3.84
C THR A 132 -2.71 4.87 4.93
N ILE A 133 -2.41 5.07 6.21
CA ILE A 133 -3.28 4.64 7.32
C ILE A 133 -4.65 5.33 7.23
N VAL A 134 -4.67 6.64 6.99
CA VAL A 134 -5.92 7.39 6.77
C VAL A 134 -6.69 6.82 5.58
N ASN A 135 -6.00 6.51 4.47
CA ASN A 135 -6.61 5.88 3.31
C ASN A 135 -7.30 4.57 3.68
N VAL A 136 -6.59 3.66 4.37
CA VAL A 136 -7.12 2.34 4.76
C VAL A 136 -8.32 2.48 5.69
N ILE A 137 -8.25 3.34 6.71
CA ILE A 137 -9.35 3.56 7.66
C ILE A 137 -10.60 4.04 6.93
N VAL A 138 -10.47 5.05 6.08
CA VAL A 138 -11.62 5.62 5.34
C VAL A 138 -12.16 4.64 4.31
N TRP A 139 -11.28 3.91 3.63
CA TRP A 139 -11.69 2.86 2.69
C TRP A 139 -12.48 1.76 3.38
N LEU A 140 -11.99 1.25 4.53
CA LEU A 140 -12.70 0.24 5.32
C LEU A 140 -14.08 0.75 5.75
N TRP A 141 -14.18 2.01 6.17
CA TRP A 141 -15.46 2.60 6.55
C TRP A 141 -16.46 2.61 5.39
N PHE A 142 -16.08 3.09 4.21
CA PHE A 142 -16.98 3.11 3.05
C PHE A 142 -17.26 1.74 2.46
N LYS A 143 -16.36 0.77 2.64
CA LYS A 143 -16.54 -0.59 2.14
C LYS A 143 -17.55 -1.42 2.94
N PHE A 144 -17.69 -1.15 4.23
CA PHE A 144 -18.56 -1.92 5.13
C PHE A 144 -19.82 -1.17 5.59
N ARG A 145 -20.02 0.06 5.12
CA ARG A 145 -21.20 0.86 5.36
C ARG A 145 -22.11 0.88 4.13
#